data_AF-A0A853G6L7-F1
#
_entry.id   AF-A0A853G6L7-F1
#
_cell.length_a   1.000
_cell.length_b   1.000
_cell.length_c   1.000
_cell.angle_alpha   90.00
_cell.angle_beta   90.00
_cell.angle_gamma   90.00
#
_symmetry.space_group_name_H-M   'P 1'
#
loop_
_entity.id
_entity.type
_entity.pdbx_description
1 polymer ?
#
loop_
_entity_poly.entity_id
_entity_poly.type
_entity_poly.pdbx_seq_one_letter_code
_entity_poly.pdbx_strand_id
1 'polypeptide(L)'
;MNITVEGTGAGSLPVATISNVENFFIRDVAGAGSTYNFGIIQGEEQVWSNTSTNTVTFQNLGTGTTVGLKGNGVLNNLGNLNFNMTTATDAVSIAIDGGVRNTVAPTITATAGTATSATIASTGAANTVGAVTLSGGTNTVQNLTVNAATNLTAGLVATDFATAGAVLVVSGAASSVNLGGNGVFKTIDASGLTAGGVTVGLSNVTTSFKGGAGNDSVTGTAIAAGAVIDGGSGIDTVQTTLINAGNAASFKNFEILNVTGQTAINLDANLLTGSTITGAQIAGVYTTGASLSNLSVDADGFDLLVSGSTAAANDALTLGFKNITGTEDKVNVVFSAQAAGTNTNAGVVTLQGIEQVTIASGGTAKTGAFVNQITLTDNALQTVTITGSNATSLQVTDQDLVGTATLSALTTIDASAATGRFTFVELADATSKGLTIKGSAGVDNITVLTHALSGGTYGADTITLGAGADVVNVGGATLQVVSNAAAVTTITDAATGDILDFSAALAAQANFVSTAVSTAGATDLRTALDAIANGAGGVGNAAWGTYGGDTYIVFDAAVAGLTVADQVVKLVGVHNLATSTVAGGDLVLAM
;
A
#
# COMPACT_ATOMS: atom_id res chain seq x y z
N MET A 1 29.43 6.74 -35.64
CA MET A 1 30.74 6.75 -34.94
C MET A 1 30.53 6.38 -33.48
N ASN A 2 31.31 5.44 -32.94
CA ASN A 2 31.33 5.12 -31.51
C ASN A 2 32.59 5.73 -30.89
N ILE A 3 32.44 6.47 -29.79
CA ILE A 3 33.54 7.12 -29.07
C ILE A 3 33.48 6.64 -27.63
N THR A 4 34.53 5.95 -27.18
CA THR A 4 34.72 5.63 -25.76
C THR A 4 35.79 6.56 -25.22
N VAL A 5 35.51 7.21 -24.10
CA VAL A 5 36.41 8.19 -23.50
C VAL A 5 36.73 7.79 -22.06
N GLU A 6 38.02 7.70 -21.75
CA GLU A 6 38.57 7.35 -20.44
C GLU A 6 39.72 8.31 -20.09
N GLY A 7 39.90 8.65 -18.81
CA GLY A 7 41.01 9.49 -18.33
C GLY A 7 40.77 11.01 -18.37
N THR A 8 41.82 11.80 -18.11
CA THR A 8 41.76 13.26 -17.87
C THR A 8 41.58 14.14 -19.12
N GLY A 9 41.60 13.55 -20.32
CA GLY A 9 41.41 14.25 -21.61
C GLY A 9 39.98 14.17 -22.17
N ALA A 10 39.01 13.86 -21.32
CA ALA A 10 37.63 13.63 -21.73
C ALA A 10 36.90 14.94 -22.09
N GLY A 11 36.03 14.90 -23.11
CA GLY A 11 35.23 16.08 -23.51
C GLY A 11 35.89 17.00 -24.56
N SER A 12 36.50 16.45 -25.60
CA SER A 12 36.73 17.20 -26.84
C SER A 12 36.59 16.30 -28.06
N LEU A 13 35.89 16.77 -29.08
CA LEU A 13 35.93 16.14 -30.40
C LEU A 13 37.23 16.57 -31.09
N PRO A 14 37.93 15.68 -31.81
CA PRO A 14 39.14 16.05 -32.56
C PRO A 14 38.87 17.25 -33.48
N VAL A 15 39.80 18.21 -33.54
CA VAL A 15 39.69 19.44 -34.35
C VAL A 15 39.79 19.16 -35.87
N ALA A 16 40.05 17.91 -36.27
CA ALA A 16 39.94 17.51 -37.68
C ALA A 16 38.46 17.51 -38.10
N THR A 17 38.15 18.03 -39.29
CA THR A 17 36.78 18.04 -39.85
C THR A 17 36.24 16.62 -39.94
N ILE A 18 35.45 16.22 -38.94
CA ILE A 18 34.59 15.03 -39.01
C ILE A 18 33.51 15.37 -40.03
N SER A 19 33.50 14.66 -41.16
CA SER A 19 32.53 14.79 -42.24
C SER A 19 31.86 13.45 -42.53
N ASN A 20 30.61 13.46 -43.01
CA ASN A 20 29.84 12.26 -43.36
C ASN A 20 29.63 11.30 -42.18
N VAL A 21 29.44 11.85 -40.97
CA VAL A 21 29.06 11.08 -39.78
C VAL A 21 27.79 11.68 -39.23
N GLU A 22 26.69 10.94 -39.33
CA GLU A 22 25.37 11.40 -38.91
C GLU A 22 25.04 10.98 -37.46
N ASN A 23 25.64 9.88 -36.98
CA ASN A 23 25.29 9.28 -35.69
C ASN A 23 26.51 9.19 -34.77
N PHE A 24 26.42 9.75 -33.56
CA PHE A 24 27.47 9.73 -32.54
C PHE A 24 27.00 9.01 -31.29
N PHE A 25 27.76 8.02 -30.83
CA PHE A 25 27.52 7.30 -29.58
C PHE A 25 28.72 7.46 -28.66
N ILE A 26 28.55 8.21 -27.58
CA ILE A 26 29.60 8.58 -26.64
C ILE A 26 29.42 7.77 -25.35
N ARG A 27 30.42 6.97 -25.01
CA ARG A 27 30.51 6.26 -23.73
C ARG A 27 31.55 6.94 -22.86
N ASP A 28 31.07 7.69 -21.87
CA ASP A 28 31.92 8.42 -20.93
C ASP A 28 31.99 7.73 -19.57
N VAL A 29 33.18 7.22 -19.26
CA VAL A 29 33.49 6.58 -17.98
C VAL A 29 34.62 7.32 -17.24
N ALA A 30 34.95 8.56 -17.66
CA ALA A 30 36.00 9.36 -17.05
C ALA A 30 35.62 9.84 -15.64
N GLY A 31 36.57 10.08 -14.74
CA GLY A 31 36.27 10.47 -13.35
C GLY A 31 35.60 11.85 -13.16
N ALA A 32 35.43 12.64 -14.22
CA ALA A 32 34.77 13.94 -14.24
C ALA A 32 33.87 14.05 -15.48
N GLY A 33 32.80 14.86 -15.43
CA GLY A 33 31.88 15.04 -16.56
C GLY A 33 32.54 15.73 -17.77
N SER A 34 32.04 15.42 -18.96
CA SER A 34 32.64 15.83 -20.25
C SER A 34 31.70 16.65 -21.10
N THR A 35 32.27 17.52 -21.94
CA THR A 35 31.53 18.38 -22.88
C THR A 35 31.95 18.13 -24.32
N TYR A 36 31.01 17.94 -25.24
CA TYR A 36 31.28 17.70 -26.65
C TYR A 36 30.58 18.79 -27.48
N ASN A 37 31.34 19.56 -28.25
CA ASN A 37 30.82 20.67 -29.06
C ASN A 37 30.62 20.22 -30.52
N PHE A 38 29.38 20.28 -30.98
CA PHE A 38 28.96 19.86 -32.32
C PHE A 38 28.84 21.03 -33.31
N GLY A 39 29.08 22.28 -32.91
CA GLY A 39 28.91 23.44 -33.80
C GLY A 39 29.87 23.49 -35.00
N ILE A 40 30.84 22.57 -35.09
CA ILE A 40 31.75 22.40 -36.25
C ILE A 40 31.41 21.16 -37.09
N ILE A 41 30.47 20.33 -36.63
CA ILE A 41 30.00 19.14 -37.32
C ILE A 41 28.86 19.57 -38.24
N GLN A 42 28.79 18.98 -39.43
CA GLN A 42 27.68 19.21 -40.36
C GLN A 42 26.99 17.88 -40.65
N GLY A 43 25.66 17.88 -40.59
CA GLY A 43 24.83 16.74 -40.96
C GLY A 43 24.63 15.71 -39.84
N GLU A 44 24.88 16.06 -38.58
CA GLU A 44 24.58 15.18 -37.46
C GLU A 44 23.07 15.03 -37.24
N GLU A 45 22.61 13.78 -37.26
CA GLU A 45 21.22 13.39 -37.06
C GLU A 45 20.97 12.96 -35.62
N GLN A 46 21.93 12.27 -34.99
CA GLN A 46 21.77 11.77 -33.62
C GLN A 46 23.06 11.82 -32.81
N VAL A 47 22.92 12.19 -31.54
CA VAL A 47 24.00 12.20 -30.56
C VAL A 47 23.55 11.50 -29.28
N TRP A 48 24.31 10.52 -28.80
CA TRP A 48 23.89 9.64 -27.71
C TRP A 48 24.91 9.62 -26.58
N SER A 49 24.44 9.78 -25.34
CA SER A 49 25.13 9.29 -24.15
C SER A 49 24.84 7.79 -24.02
N ASN A 50 25.83 6.96 -24.35
CA ASN A 50 25.70 5.53 -24.49
C ASN A 50 26.32 4.80 -23.29
N THR A 51 25.50 4.44 -22.31
CA THR A 51 25.93 3.76 -21.07
C THR A 51 27.02 4.52 -20.28
N SER A 52 27.05 5.85 -20.41
CA SER A 52 27.99 6.71 -19.71
C SER A 52 27.68 6.75 -18.21
N THR A 53 28.68 6.59 -17.36
CA THR A 53 28.53 6.64 -15.90
C THR A 53 28.70 8.05 -15.33
N ASN A 54 29.15 9.00 -16.16
CA ASN A 54 29.36 10.39 -15.78
C ASN A 54 28.50 11.33 -16.62
N THR A 55 28.38 12.57 -16.15
CA THR A 55 27.59 13.57 -16.87
C THR A 55 28.20 13.85 -18.24
N VAL A 56 27.37 13.78 -19.28
CA VAL A 56 27.75 14.09 -20.65
C VAL A 56 27.01 15.34 -21.09
N THR A 57 27.73 16.33 -21.63
CA THR A 57 27.16 17.58 -22.14
C THR A 57 27.38 17.69 -23.64
N PHE A 58 26.33 17.90 -24.42
CA PHE A 58 26.39 18.17 -25.85
C PHE A 58 26.10 19.65 -26.14
N GLN A 59 26.99 20.35 -26.84
CA GLN A 59 26.79 21.77 -27.15
C GLN A 59 26.64 22.01 -28.64
N ASN A 60 25.84 23.01 -28.98
CA ASN A 60 25.62 23.51 -30.33
C ASN A 60 25.17 22.40 -31.29
N LEU A 61 24.14 21.64 -30.89
CA LEU A 61 23.52 20.66 -31.78
C LEU A 61 22.78 21.36 -32.92
N GLY A 62 22.90 20.83 -34.12
CA GLY A 62 22.20 21.31 -35.30
C GLY A 62 20.68 21.13 -35.22
N THR A 63 19.97 21.86 -36.07
CA THR A 63 18.52 21.75 -36.18
C THR A 63 18.09 20.34 -36.56
N GLY A 64 17.15 19.77 -35.82
CA GLY A 64 16.61 18.43 -36.09
C GLY A 64 17.41 17.27 -35.50
N THR A 65 18.57 17.53 -34.89
CA THR A 65 19.36 16.49 -34.21
C THR A 65 18.59 15.89 -33.04
N THR A 66 18.60 14.56 -32.94
CA THR A 66 18.05 13.83 -31.79
C THR A 66 19.12 13.60 -30.73
N VAL A 67 18.85 14.04 -29.50
CA VAL A 67 19.70 13.80 -28.34
C VAL A 67 19.24 12.54 -27.60
N GLY A 68 20.15 11.63 -27.31
CA GLY A 68 19.85 10.30 -26.85
C GLY A 68 20.48 9.92 -25.52
N LEU A 69 19.74 9.22 -24.66
CA LEU A 69 20.25 8.53 -23.47
C LEU A 69 20.00 7.03 -23.61
N LYS A 70 21.06 6.23 -23.59
CA LYS A 70 20.98 4.77 -23.79
C LYS A 70 21.46 4.00 -22.57
N GLY A 71 20.57 3.16 -22.04
CA GLY A 71 20.84 2.15 -21.02
C GLY A 71 21.14 0.77 -21.62
N ASN A 72 21.12 -0.26 -20.77
CA ASN A 72 21.34 -1.66 -21.17
C ASN A 72 20.42 -2.65 -20.42
N GLY A 73 19.39 -2.17 -19.72
CA GLY A 73 18.39 -2.99 -19.01
C GLY A 73 18.80 -3.43 -17.60
N VAL A 74 20.05 -3.21 -17.20
CA VAL A 74 20.53 -3.47 -15.84
C VAL A 74 20.67 -2.17 -15.03
N LEU A 75 20.69 -2.29 -13.71
CA LEU A 75 20.90 -1.16 -12.81
C LEU A 75 22.32 -0.61 -13.00
N ASN A 76 22.43 0.53 -13.65
CA ASN A 76 23.68 1.22 -13.91
C ASN A 76 23.68 2.53 -13.13
N ASN A 77 24.84 3.06 -12.76
CA ASN A 77 24.92 4.43 -12.24
C ASN A 77 25.13 5.38 -13.43
N LEU A 78 24.15 5.49 -14.35
CA LEU A 78 24.27 6.35 -15.52
C LEU A 78 24.35 7.82 -15.10
N GLY A 79 25.20 8.59 -15.77
CA GLY A 79 25.32 10.02 -15.54
C GLY A 79 24.19 10.83 -16.18
N ASN A 80 24.08 12.10 -15.78
CA ASN A 80 23.15 13.04 -16.38
C ASN A 80 23.50 13.34 -17.85
N LEU A 81 22.50 13.74 -18.62
CA LEU A 81 22.66 14.21 -19.99
C LEU A 81 22.28 15.68 -20.08
N ASN A 82 23.22 16.53 -20.45
CA ASN A 82 23.00 17.94 -20.71
C ASN A 82 23.12 18.21 -22.20
N PHE A 83 22.34 19.14 -22.73
CA PHE A 83 22.51 19.57 -24.12
C PHE A 83 22.11 21.03 -24.36
N ASN A 84 22.50 21.60 -25.50
CA ASN A 84 21.87 22.79 -26.08
C ASN A 84 21.89 22.73 -27.61
N MET A 85 20.92 23.39 -28.23
CA MET A 85 20.83 23.56 -29.67
C MET A 85 21.61 24.81 -30.10
N THR A 86 22.11 24.82 -31.34
CA THR A 86 22.76 26.01 -31.93
C THR A 86 21.77 27.17 -32.05
N THR A 87 20.55 26.87 -32.53
CA THR A 87 19.46 27.85 -32.59
C THR A 87 18.51 27.61 -31.42
N ALA A 88 18.34 28.61 -30.56
CA ALA A 88 17.57 28.46 -29.32
C ALA A 88 16.10 28.07 -29.52
N THR A 89 15.49 28.43 -30.65
CA THR A 89 14.08 28.13 -30.97
C THR A 89 13.88 26.77 -31.65
N ASP A 90 14.96 26.04 -31.95
CA ASP A 90 14.84 24.74 -32.60
C ASP A 90 14.04 23.75 -31.74
N ALA A 91 13.29 22.89 -32.41
CA ALA A 91 12.57 21.82 -31.75
C ALA A 91 13.54 20.85 -31.07
N VAL A 92 13.17 20.39 -29.88
CA VAL A 92 13.96 19.41 -29.13
C VAL A 92 13.46 18.00 -29.42
N SER A 93 14.36 17.10 -29.80
CA SER A 93 14.06 15.68 -29.98
C SER A 93 14.92 14.84 -29.04
N ILE A 94 14.28 14.15 -28.10
CA ILE A 94 14.94 13.29 -27.10
C ILE A 94 14.59 11.83 -27.38
N ALA A 95 15.58 10.94 -27.35
CA ALA A 95 15.38 9.51 -27.41
C ALA A 95 15.96 8.82 -26.16
N ILE A 96 15.18 7.92 -25.55
CA ILE A 96 15.56 7.16 -24.37
C ILE A 96 15.43 5.68 -24.73
N ASP A 97 16.52 4.93 -24.64
CA ASP A 97 16.59 3.59 -25.20
C ASP A 97 17.29 2.57 -24.29
N GLY A 98 16.97 1.30 -24.50
CA GLY A 98 17.76 0.18 -24.00
C GLY A 98 17.58 -0.12 -22.52
N GLY A 99 16.61 0.48 -21.83
CA GLY A 99 16.35 0.22 -20.41
C GLY A 99 17.25 1.03 -19.49
N VAL A 100 16.98 2.33 -19.40
CA VAL A 100 17.63 3.24 -18.44
C VAL A 100 17.11 2.92 -17.03
N ARG A 101 18.00 2.44 -16.14
CA ARG A 101 17.69 2.07 -14.75
C ARG A 101 18.83 2.49 -13.83
N ASN A 102 18.54 3.34 -12.84
CA ASN A 102 19.49 3.80 -11.83
C ASN A 102 18.87 3.79 -10.43
N THR A 103 19.71 3.78 -9.38
CA THR A 103 19.27 4.06 -8.00
C THR A 103 18.76 5.50 -7.86
N VAL A 104 19.44 6.44 -8.54
CA VAL A 104 18.99 7.83 -8.72
C VAL A 104 18.81 8.06 -10.21
N ALA A 105 17.57 8.27 -10.65
CA ALA A 105 17.25 8.40 -12.06
C ALA A 105 18.01 9.58 -12.69
N PRO A 106 18.70 9.39 -13.83
CA PRO A 106 19.50 10.44 -14.47
C PRO A 106 18.59 11.52 -15.06
N THR A 107 19.04 12.77 -15.01
CA THR A 107 18.31 13.90 -15.63
C THR A 107 18.71 14.10 -17.09
N ILE A 108 17.80 14.65 -17.88
CA ILE A 108 18.04 15.09 -19.26
C ILE A 108 17.73 16.59 -19.32
N THR A 109 18.74 17.43 -19.55
CA THR A 109 18.62 18.87 -19.36
C THR A 109 19.02 19.65 -20.60
N ALA A 110 18.06 20.30 -21.26
CA ALA A 110 18.34 21.43 -22.14
C ALA A 110 18.86 22.59 -21.29
N THR A 111 20.16 22.87 -21.40
CA THR A 111 20.87 23.88 -20.59
C THR A 111 20.57 25.32 -21.01
N ALA A 112 20.07 25.50 -22.23
CA ALA A 112 19.57 26.74 -22.79
C ALA A 112 18.55 26.41 -23.91
N GLY A 113 17.69 27.36 -24.25
CA GLY A 113 16.74 27.23 -25.35
C GLY A 113 15.44 27.96 -25.09
N THR A 114 14.63 28.08 -26.13
CA THR A 114 13.25 28.63 -26.13
C THR A 114 12.40 27.82 -27.11
N ALA A 115 12.62 26.50 -27.14
CA ALA A 115 11.96 25.59 -28.07
C ALA A 115 10.44 25.65 -27.89
N THR A 116 9.69 25.79 -28.98
CA THR A 116 8.22 25.80 -28.92
C THR A 116 7.61 24.41 -29.03
N SER A 117 8.39 23.42 -29.46
CA SER A 117 7.95 22.03 -29.59
C SER A 117 9.04 21.06 -29.17
N ALA A 118 8.64 19.95 -28.56
CA ALA A 118 9.54 18.88 -28.18
C ALA A 118 8.94 17.48 -28.44
N THR A 119 9.81 16.50 -28.69
CA THR A 119 9.45 15.09 -28.78
C THR A 119 10.31 14.27 -27.81
N ILE A 120 9.69 13.33 -27.10
CA ILE A 120 10.37 12.33 -26.27
C ILE A 120 10.00 10.94 -26.79
N ALA A 121 10.98 10.13 -27.16
CA ALA A 121 10.77 8.74 -27.55
C ALA A 121 11.32 7.78 -26.47
N SER A 122 10.60 6.69 -26.18
CA SER A 122 11.04 5.61 -25.28
C SER A 122 10.99 4.27 -26.01
N THR A 123 12.14 3.60 -26.13
CA THR A 123 12.30 2.33 -26.86
C THR A 123 13.15 1.30 -26.09
N GLY A 124 13.18 0.06 -26.61
CA GLY A 124 14.01 -1.01 -26.08
C GLY A 124 13.38 -1.71 -24.88
N ALA A 125 13.86 -1.41 -23.68
CA ALA A 125 13.28 -1.91 -22.42
C ALA A 125 12.64 -0.76 -21.63
N ALA A 126 12.07 -1.01 -20.45
CA ALA A 126 11.48 0.03 -19.62
C ALA A 126 12.53 1.06 -19.18
N ASN A 127 12.22 2.34 -19.38
CA ASN A 127 13.13 3.45 -19.16
C ASN A 127 12.66 4.34 -18.00
N THR A 128 13.58 4.67 -17.09
CA THR A 128 13.33 5.58 -15.98
C THR A 128 14.39 6.69 -15.97
N VAL A 129 13.94 7.93 -16.14
CA VAL A 129 14.75 9.14 -16.02
C VAL A 129 14.16 10.06 -14.96
N GLY A 130 14.98 10.96 -14.43
CA GLY A 130 14.56 12.01 -13.51
C GLY A 130 13.87 13.15 -14.24
N ALA A 131 14.22 14.38 -13.85
CA ALA A 131 13.73 15.58 -14.53
C ALA A 131 14.19 15.63 -16.00
N VAL A 132 13.25 15.96 -16.89
CA VAL A 132 13.48 16.26 -18.30
C VAL A 132 13.18 17.75 -18.52
N THR A 133 14.24 18.54 -18.76
CA THR A 133 14.13 19.97 -19.07
C THR A 133 14.24 20.15 -20.58
N LEU A 134 13.24 20.80 -21.18
CA LEU A 134 13.05 20.92 -22.63
C LEU A 134 13.44 22.28 -23.20
N SER A 135 13.39 23.34 -22.38
CA SER A 135 13.54 24.72 -22.87
C SER A 135 14.36 25.62 -21.93
N GLY A 136 15.24 25.03 -21.12
CA GLY A 136 16.00 25.78 -20.11
C GLY A 136 15.11 26.54 -19.10
N GLY A 137 13.85 26.14 -18.91
CA GLY A 137 12.91 26.78 -17.99
C GLY A 137 12.33 28.11 -18.45
N THR A 138 12.11 28.30 -19.76
CA THR A 138 11.67 29.58 -20.34
C THR A 138 10.16 29.71 -20.56
N ASN A 139 9.35 28.72 -20.20
CA ASN A 139 7.89 28.66 -20.41
C ASN A 139 7.47 28.80 -21.89
N THR A 140 8.22 28.18 -22.81
CA THR A 140 8.04 28.36 -24.26
C THR A 140 7.46 27.16 -24.99
N VAL A 141 7.52 25.95 -24.40
CA VAL A 141 7.01 24.74 -25.05
C VAL A 141 5.49 24.81 -25.15
N GLN A 142 4.98 24.77 -26.37
CA GLN A 142 3.56 24.76 -26.70
C GLN A 142 3.07 23.36 -27.12
N ASN A 143 3.96 22.51 -27.62
CA ASN A 143 3.64 21.16 -28.07
C ASN A 143 4.67 20.15 -27.54
N LEU A 144 4.20 19.15 -26.82
CA LEU A 144 4.99 18.00 -26.41
C LEU A 144 4.38 16.72 -27.00
N THR A 145 5.19 15.94 -27.71
CA THR A 145 4.84 14.60 -28.17
C THR A 145 5.66 13.57 -27.41
N VAL A 146 5.01 12.56 -26.85
CA VAL A 146 5.65 11.41 -26.21
C VAL A 146 5.30 10.15 -26.98
N ASN A 147 6.30 9.51 -27.59
CA ASN A 147 6.16 8.27 -28.34
C ASN A 147 6.84 7.13 -27.57
N ALA A 148 6.06 6.41 -26.76
CA ALA A 148 6.55 5.35 -25.90
C ALA A 148 6.22 3.97 -26.50
N ALA A 149 7.20 3.36 -27.18
CA ALA A 149 7.10 1.95 -27.56
C ALA A 149 7.30 1.02 -26.35
N THR A 150 8.06 1.47 -25.35
CA THR A 150 8.25 0.80 -24.06
C THR A 150 8.01 1.75 -22.90
N ASN A 151 7.77 1.18 -21.71
CA ASN A 151 7.42 1.94 -20.51
C ASN A 151 8.39 3.08 -20.25
N LEU A 152 7.84 4.24 -19.91
CA LEU A 152 8.58 5.45 -19.61
C LEU A 152 8.18 5.97 -18.24
N THR A 153 9.16 6.30 -17.41
CA THR A 153 8.98 7.15 -16.24
C THR A 153 9.91 8.34 -16.39
N ALA A 154 9.36 9.54 -16.38
CA ALA A 154 10.09 10.80 -16.49
C ALA A 154 9.39 11.87 -15.66
N GLY A 155 10.17 12.77 -15.05
CA GLY A 155 9.63 13.97 -14.40
C GLY A 155 9.66 15.14 -15.36
N LEU A 156 8.52 15.76 -15.66
CA LEU A 156 8.50 17.01 -16.42
C LEU A 156 8.82 18.22 -15.52
N VAL A 157 9.27 19.31 -16.13
CA VAL A 157 9.56 20.57 -15.43
C VAL A 157 8.50 21.61 -15.81
N ALA A 158 7.77 22.13 -14.80
CA ALA A 158 6.66 23.05 -15.02
C ALA A 158 7.06 24.29 -15.82
N THR A 159 8.25 24.84 -15.53
CA THR A 159 8.75 26.07 -16.14
C THR A 159 9.18 25.91 -17.60
N ASP A 160 9.04 24.73 -18.21
CA ASP A 160 9.26 24.59 -19.65
C ASP A 160 8.03 24.96 -20.48
N PHE A 161 6.83 24.78 -19.93
CA PHE A 161 5.60 24.86 -20.69
C PHE A 161 5.01 26.27 -20.69
N ALA A 162 4.37 26.63 -21.81
CA ALA A 162 3.63 27.88 -21.90
C ALA A 162 2.60 27.97 -20.75
N THR A 163 2.55 29.13 -20.09
CA THR A 163 1.67 29.35 -18.92
C THR A 163 0.17 29.28 -19.27
N ALA A 164 -0.18 29.46 -20.54
CA ALA A 164 -1.54 29.25 -21.07
C ALA A 164 -1.90 27.75 -21.25
N GLY A 165 -0.96 26.85 -20.96
CA GLY A 165 -1.07 25.41 -21.15
C GLY A 165 -0.61 24.96 -22.53
N ALA A 166 0.32 24.01 -22.56
CA ALA A 166 0.78 23.33 -23.77
C ALA A 166 -0.21 22.23 -24.24
N VAL A 167 0.01 21.70 -25.43
CA VAL A 167 -0.62 20.49 -25.95
C VAL A 167 0.30 19.30 -25.68
N LEU A 168 -0.21 18.27 -25.03
CA LEU A 168 0.48 16.98 -24.85
C LEU A 168 -0.21 15.91 -25.70
N VAL A 169 0.57 15.19 -26.49
CA VAL A 169 0.14 13.97 -27.18
C VAL A 169 1.00 12.81 -26.69
N VAL A 170 0.37 11.72 -26.27
CA VAL A 170 1.05 10.48 -25.85
C VAL A 170 0.60 9.34 -26.74
N SER A 171 1.55 8.60 -27.30
CA SER A 171 1.28 7.47 -28.17
C SER A 171 2.28 6.34 -28.02
N GLY A 172 1.93 5.17 -28.57
CA GLY A 172 2.81 4.01 -28.66
C GLY A 172 2.23 2.75 -28.02
N ALA A 173 3.08 1.76 -27.79
CA ALA A 173 2.70 0.42 -27.32
C ALA A 173 3.13 0.13 -25.87
N ALA A 174 3.67 1.13 -25.15
CA ALA A 174 4.01 0.98 -23.75
C ALA A 174 2.78 0.60 -22.91
N SER A 175 2.98 -0.22 -21.87
CA SER A 175 1.92 -0.54 -20.91
C SER A 175 1.74 0.55 -19.84
N SER A 176 2.72 1.45 -19.69
CA SER A 176 2.63 2.60 -18.79
C SER A 176 3.56 3.74 -19.21
N VAL A 177 3.05 4.96 -19.17
CA VAL A 177 3.81 6.21 -19.31
C VAL A 177 3.56 7.09 -18.10
N ASN A 178 4.57 7.34 -17.27
CA ASN A 178 4.47 8.22 -16.11
C ASN A 178 5.28 9.50 -16.34
N LEU A 179 4.59 10.64 -16.37
CA LEU A 179 5.17 11.99 -16.60
C LEU A 179 5.18 12.86 -15.34
N GLY A 180 4.63 12.35 -14.23
CA GLY A 180 4.47 13.06 -12.96
C GLY A 180 3.47 14.22 -13.00
N GLY A 181 3.45 15.00 -11.92
CA GLY A 181 2.43 16.04 -11.68
C GLY A 181 2.76 17.46 -12.16
N ASN A 182 3.95 17.70 -12.72
CA ASN A 182 4.49 19.04 -12.90
C ASN A 182 4.18 19.69 -14.26
N GLY A 183 3.64 18.96 -15.23
CA GLY A 183 3.33 19.52 -16.55
C GLY A 183 2.22 20.58 -16.50
N VAL A 184 2.27 21.56 -17.41
CA VAL A 184 1.22 22.58 -17.57
C VAL A 184 0.59 22.44 -18.95
N PHE A 185 -0.57 21.79 -19.02
CA PHE A 185 -1.21 21.42 -20.28
C PHE A 185 -2.64 21.96 -20.38
N LYS A 186 -2.99 22.50 -21.55
CA LYS A 186 -4.37 22.86 -21.89
C LYS A 186 -5.14 21.65 -22.41
N THR A 187 -4.47 20.80 -23.19
CA THR A 187 -5.04 19.57 -23.75
C THR A 187 -4.04 18.44 -23.62
N ILE A 188 -4.52 17.28 -23.20
CA ILE A 188 -3.76 16.04 -23.11
C ILE A 188 -4.54 14.98 -23.89
N ASP A 189 -3.89 14.36 -24.88
CA ASP A 189 -4.44 13.24 -25.64
C ASP A 189 -3.48 12.05 -25.56
N ALA A 190 -3.83 11.07 -24.73
CA ALA A 190 -3.12 9.81 -24.59
C ALA A 190 -3.80 8.66 -25.35
N SER A 191 -4.82 8.94 -26.18
CA SER A 191 -5.55 7.88 -26.88
C SER A 191 -4.75 7.16 -27.96
N GLY A 192 -3.55 7.66 -28.28
CA GLY A 192 -2.57 6.94 -29.10
C GLY A 192 -1.79 5.86 -28.36
N LEU A 193 -1.92 5.74 -27.02
CA LEU A 193 -1.28 4.72 -26.20
C LEU A 193 -2.14 3.45 -26.22
N THR A 194 -1.84 2.53 -27.14
CA THR A 194 -2.78 1.47 -27.53
C THR A 194 -2.85 0.28 -26.56
N ALA A 195 -1.98 0.23 -25.55
CA ALA A 195 -1.87 -0.91 -24.64
C ALA A 195 -1.81 -0.53 -23.15
N GLY A 196 -1.66 0.75 -22.83
CA GLY A 196 -1.38 1.22 -21.47
C GLY A 196 -2.03 2.55 -21.17
N GLY A 197 -1.81 3.02 -19.94
CA GLY A 197 -2.28 4.32 -19.46
C GLY A 197 -1.16 5.32 -19.16
N VAL A 198 -1.55 6.58 -19.04
CA VAL A 198 -0.70 7.71 -18.68
C VAL A 198 -0.91 8.13 -17.23
N THR A 199 0.17 8.44 -16.51
CA THR A 199 0.13 9.17 -15.24
C THR A 199 0.60 10.60 -15.46
N VAL A 200 -0.26 11.58 -15.21
CA VAL A 200 0.04 13.01 -15.48
C VAL A 200 -0.70 13.96 -14.54
N GLY A 201 -0.10 15.12 -14.27
CA GLY A 201 -0.75 16.22 -13.56
C GLY A 201 -1.69 17.04 -14.45
N LEU A 202 -2.83 17.41 -13.88
CA LEU A 202 -3.76 18.40 -14.43
C LEU A 202 -3.66 19.71 -13.63
N SER A 203 -3.94 20.81 -14.31
CA SER A 203 -3.97 22.15 -13.72
C SER A 203 -5.26 22.89 -14.10
N ASN A 204 -5.47 24.06 -13.52
CA ASN A 204 -6.64 24.91 -13.79
C ASN A 204 -6.77 25.37 -15.26
N VAL A 205 -5.70 25.31 -16.07
CA VAL A 205 -5.74 25.62 -17.51
C VAL A 205 -6.15 24.42 -18.37
N THR A 206 -6.28 23.23 -17.78
CA THR A 206 -6.67 22.00 -18.50
C THR A 206 -8.13 22.08 -18.92
N THR A 207 -8.37 21.90 -20.21
CA THR A 207 -9.72 21.90 -20.80
C THR A 207 -10.11 20.54 -21.39
N SER A 208 -9.13 19.70 -21.70
CA SER A 208 -9.34 18.36 -22.24
C SER A 208 -8.27 17.39 -21.75
N PHE A 209 -8.70 16.23 -21.27
CA PHE A 209 -7.88 15.06 -21.04
C PHE A 209 -8.60 13.85 -21.64
N LYS A 210 -7.85 13.04 -22.39
CA LYS A 210 -8.30 11.75 -22.90
C LYS A 210 -7.23 10.71 -22.60
N GLY A 211 -7.58 9.72 -21.79
CA GLY A 211 -6.69 8.62 -21.44
C GLY A 211 -6.40 7.65 -22.59
N GLY A 212 -5.55 6.70 -22.27
CA GLY A 212 -5.12 5.62 -23.15
C GLY A 212 -6.07 4.42 -23.14
N ALA A 213 -5.51 3.25 -23.44
CA ALA A 213 -6.25 1.98 -23.48
C ALA A 213 -6.12 1.15 -22.19
N GLY A 214 -5.28 1.57 -21.24
CA GLY A 214 -5.14 0.93 -19.94
C GLY A 214 -5.08 1.98 -18.83
N ASN A 215 -4.93 1.53 -17.59
CA ASN A 215 -5.15 2.34 -16.38
C ASN A 215 -4.41 3.69 -16.38
N ASP A 216 -5.17 4.77 -16.55
CA ASP A 216 -4.74 6.15 -16.49
C ASP A 216 -4.81 6.70 -15.05
N SER A 217 -3.97 7.68 -14.75
CA SER A 217 -3.95 8.34 -13.44
C SER A 217 -3.75 9.84 -13.56
N VAL A 218 -4.68 10.61 -13.01
CA VAL A 218 -4.62 12.08 -13.00
C VAL A 218 -4.56 12.63 -11.58
N THR A 219 -3.64 13.57 -11.39
CA THR A 219 -3.39 14.28 -10.11
C THR A 219 -3.45 15.78 -10.31
N GLY A 220 -3.54 16.57 -9.25
CA GLY A 220 -3.40 18.03 -9.36
C GLY A 220 -4.38 18.83 -8.50
N THR A 221 -4.89 19.93 -9.06
CA THR A 221 -5.80 20.86 -8.37
C THR A 221 -7.06 21.11 -9.18
N ALA A 222 -8.15 21.48 -8.51
CA ALA A 222 -9.47 21.67 -9.10
C ALA A 222 -9.43 22.32 -10.50
N ILE A 223 -10.03 21.62 -11.46
CA ILE A 223 -10.14 22.07 -12.85
C ILE A 223 -11.34 23.01 -13.05
N ALA A 224 -11.29 23.79 -14.13
CA ALA A 224 -12.43 24.61 -14.54
C ALA A 224 -13.65 23.75 -14.92
N ALA A 225 -14.84 24.22 -14.58
CA ALA A 225 -16.08 23.58 -15.01
C ALA A 225 -16.22 23.60 -16.54
N GLY A 226 -16.77 22.54 -17.11
CA GLY A 226 -16.97 22.39 -18.56
C GLY A 226 -15.75 21.84 -19.32
N ALA A 227 -14.66 21.51 -18.61
CA ALA A 227 -13.61 20.67 -19.17
C ALA A 227 -14.16 19.28 -19.54
N VAL A 228 -13.45 18.56 -20.40
CA VAL A 228 -13.74 17.15 -20.71
C VAL A 228 -12.57 16.32 -20.22
N ILE A 229 -12.76 15.61 -19.11
CA ILE A 229 -11.73 14.75 -18.53
C ILE A 229 -12.24 13.31 -18.62
N ASP A 230 -11.68 12.57 -19.56
CA ASP A 230 -12.11 11.21 -19.89
C ASP A 230 -10.95 10.24 -19.61
N GLY A 231 -11.14 9.33 -18.66
CA GLY A 231 -10.16 8.30 -18.32
C GLY A 231 -9.90 7.33 -19.47
N GLY A 232 -10.84 7.18 -20.41
CA GLY A 232 -10.68 6.29 -21.55
C GLY A 232 -11.09 4.85 -21.23
N SER A 233 -10.23 3.90 -21.55
CA SER A 233 -10.45 2.47 -21.26
C SER A 233 -9.44 2.00 -20.23
N GLY A 234 -9.86 1.11 -19.34
CA GLY A 234 -9.01 0.63 -18.26
C GLY A 234 -9.72 0.79 -16.93
N ILE A 235 -8.94 0.76 -15.85
CA ILE A 235 -9.39 1.13 -14.51
C ILE A 235 -8.67 2.43 -14.16
N ASP A 236 -9.38 3.54 -14.29
CA ASP A 236 -8.76 4.87 -14.28
C ASP A 236 -8.91 5.53 -12.91
N THR A 237 -7.85 6.22 -12.50
CA THR A 237 -7.75 6.86 -11.17
C THR A 237 -7.76 8.38 -11.29
N VAL A 238 -8.63 9.03 -10.52
CA VAL A 238 -8.65 10.49 -10.38
C VAL A 238 -8.40 10.90 -8.93
N GLN A 239 -7.48 11.84 -8.73
CA GLN A 239 -7.27 12.45 -7.42
C GLN A 239 -8.45 13.37 -7.08
N THR A 240 -9.01 13.19 -5.89
CA THR A 240 -10.18 13.95 -5.40
C THR A 240 -9.95 15.46 -5.29
N THR A 241 -8.70 15.92 -5.19
CA THR A 241 -8.30 17.34 -5.25
C THR A 241 -8.73 18.04 -6.55
N LEU A 242 -8.95 17.28 -7.62
CA LEU A 242 -9.40 17.78 -8.93
C LEU A 242 -10.92 18.04 -8.97
N ILE A 243 -11.67 17.45 -8.05
CA ILE A 243 -13.13 17.35 -8.11
C ILE A 243 -13.77 18.28 -7.07
N ASN A 244 -14.83 18.97 -7.49
CA ASN A 244 -15.77 19.67 -6.64
C ASN A 244 -17.18 19.58 -7.24
N ALA A 245 -18.20 20.01 -6.50
CA ALA A 245 -19.59 19.93 -6.95
C ALA A 245 -19.86 20.68 -8.28
N GLY A 246 -19.10 21.73 -8.57
CA GLY A 246 -19.25 22.52 -9.79
C GLY A 246 -18.62 21.89 -11.04
N ASN A 247 -17.67 20.97 -10.89
CA ASN A 247 -16.95 20.36 -12.01
C ASN A 247 -17.12 18.84 -12.12
N ALA A 248 -17.74 18.15 -11.16
CA ALA A 248 -17.83 16.68 -11.12
C ALA A 248 -18.36 16.03 -12.41
N ALA A 249 -19.33 16.64 -13.09
CA ALA A 249 -19.86 16.15 -14.37
C ALA A 249 -18.86 16.19 -15.55
N SER A 250 -17.72 16.85 -15.37
CA SER A 250 -16.63 16.93 -16.36
C SER A 250 -15.82 15.63 -16.43
N PHE A 251 -15.89 14.80 -15.39
CA PHE A 251 -15.14 13.55 -15.26
C PHE A 251 -15.98 12.37 -15.79
N LYS A 252 -15.36 11.55 -16.63
CA LYS A 252 -15.96 10.39 -17.28
C LYS A 252 -14.99 9.22 -17.28
N ASN A 253 -15.53 7.99 -17.23
CA ASN A 253 -14.76 6.75 -17.30
C ASN A 253 -13.63 6.76 -16.26
N PHE A 254 -14.02 6.90 -14.99
CA PHE A 254 -13.09 6.77 -13.86
C PHE A 254 -13.74 5.80 -12.89
N GLU A 255 -12.91 4.95 -12.30
CA GLU A 255 -13.36 3.86 -11.42
C GLU A 255 -12.81 4.03 -10.01
N ILE A 256 -11.65 4.70 -9.86
CA ILE A 256 -10.95 4.85 -8.59
C ILE A 256 -10.83 6.32 -8.18
N LEU A 257 -11.25 6.61 -6.94
CA LEU A 257 -11.05 7.90 -6.28
C LEU A 257 -9.81 7.87 -5.38
N ASN A 258 -8.76 8.61 -5.73
CA ASN A 258 -7.58 8.76 -4.87
C ASN A 258 -7.78 9.92 -3.87
N VAL A 259 -7.78 9.60 -2.58
CA VAL A 259 -8.06 10.54 -1.47
C VAL A 259 -6.82 11.30 -0.97
N THR A 260 -5.64 11.02 -1.53
CA THR A 260 -4.36 11.61 -1.11
C THR A 260 -4.31 13.12 -1.31
N GLY A 261 -3.67 13.85 -0.39
CA GLY A 261 -3.30 15.26 -0.56
C GLY A 261 -4.39 16.28 -0.21
N GLN A 262 -5.51 15.85 0.36
CA GLN A 262 -6.60 16.72 0.82
C GLN A 262 -6.57 16.92 2.34
N THR A 263 -7.06 18.09 2.78
CA THR A 263 -7.22 18.47 4.20
C THR A 263 -8.63 18.27 4.75
N ALA A 264 -9.62 17.99 3.89
CA ALA A 264 -10.94 17.48 4.23
C ALA A 264 -11.63 17.07 2.91
N ILE A 265 -12.27 15.90 2.87
CA ILE A 265 -13.05 15.46 1.71
C ILE A 265 -14.48 15.16 2.16
N ASN A 266 -15.45 15.75 1.47
CA ASN A 266 -16.82 15.27 1.46
C ASN A 266 -17.28 15.25 0.01
N LEU A 267 -17.04 14.12 -0.65
CA LEU A 267 -17.35 13.93 -2.06
C LEU A 267 -18.53 12.97 -2.18
N ASP A 268 -19.55 13.43 -2.90
CA ASP A 268 -20.69 12.61 -3.31
C ASP A 268 -20.40 11.97 -4.66
N ALA A 269 -20.25 10.65 -4.69
CA ALA A 269 -19.96 9.89 -5.90
C ALA A 269 -21.12 9.95 -6.92
N ASN A 270 -22.35 10.26 -6.52
CA ASN A 270 -23.46 10.46 -7.47
C ASN A 270 -23.28 11.69 -8.36
N LEU A 271 -22.41 12.65 -7.98
CA LEU A 271 -22.10 13.81 -8.82
C LEU A 271 -21.22 13.44 -10.02
N LEU A 272 -20.53 12.29 -9.97
CA LEU A 272 -19.67 11.77 -11.03
C LEU A 272 -20.49 10.97 -12.05
N THR A 273 -21.50 11.59 -12.66
CA THR A 273 -22.50 10.90 -13.48
C THR A 273 -21.94 10.24 -14.76
N GLY A 274 -20.71 10.58 -15.16
CA GLY A 274 -20.01 9.98 -16.29
C GLY A 274 -19.11 8.81 -15.92
N SER A 275 -19.05 8.44 -14.64
CA SER A 275 -18.09 7.48 -14.08
C SER A 275 -18.81 6.46 -13.21
N THR A 276 -18.28 5.24 -13.16
CA THR A 276 -18.78 4.19 -12.25
C THR A 276 -17.71 3.91 -11.23
N ILE A 277 -17.85 4.49 -10.05
CA ILE A 277 -16.84 4.36 -9.00
C ILE A 277 -16.96 2.98 -8.34
N THR A 278 -15.94 2.16 -8.51
CA THR A 278 -15.81 0.81 -7.95
C THR A 278 -14.70 0.71 -6.91
N GLY A 279 -13.89 1.77 -6.75
CA GLY A 279 -12.86 1.78 -5.73
C GLY A 279 -12.40 3.15 -5.23
N ALA A 280 -11.60 3.10 -4.17
CA ALA A 280 -10.89 4.22 -3.58
C ALA A 280 -9.41 3.86 -3.39
N GLN A 281 -8.55 4.88 -3.35
CA GLN A 281 -7.11 4.70 -3.17
C GLN A 281 -6.53 5.61 -2.10
N ILE A 282 -5.71 5.03 -1.22
CA ILE A 282 -4.81 5.69 -0.29
C ILE A 282 -3.38 5.53 -0.82
N ALA A 283 -2.90 6.52 -1.56
CA ALA A 283 -1.55 6.53 -2.13
C ALA A 283 -0.54 7.33 -1.27
N GLY A 284 -1.02 8.02 -0.23
CA GLY A 284 -0.21 8.81 0.67
C GLY A 284 -1.08 9.54 1.68
N VAL A 285 -0.55 10.64 2.21
CA VAL A 285 -1.15 11.36 3.34
C VAL A 285 -2.48 12.04 2.96
N TYR A 286 -3.51 11.55 3.63
CA TYR A 286 -4.70 12.21 4.15
C TYR A 286 -4.53 13.24 5.26
N THR A 287 -5.21 14.38 5.34
CA THR A 287 -5.32 15.07 6.65
C THR A 287 -6.78 15.32 7.00
N THR A 288 -7.17 14.91 8.21
CA THR A 288 -8.48 15.13 8.86
C THR A 288 -9.73 14.71 8.06
N GLY A 289 -10.23 13.49 8.33
CA GLY A 289 -11.59 13.05 8.01
C GLY A 289 -11.95 13.15 6.53
N ALA A 290 -11.60 12.13 5.74
CA ALA A 290 -12.07 12.00 4.37
C ALA A 290 -13.38 11.22 4.34
N SER A 291 -14.36 11.68 3.57
CA SER A 291 -15.63 10.99 3.37
C SER A 291 -15.98 10.95 1.89
N LEU A 292 -16.24 9.73 1.42
CA LEU A 292 -16.81 9.45 0.11
C LEU A 292 -18.21 8.89 0.36
N SER A 293 -19.24 9.46 -0.27
CA SER A 293 -20.64 9.08 -0.07
C SER A 293 -21.29 8.60 -1.36
N ASN A 294 -22.39 7.85 -1.22
CA ASN A 294 -23.15 7.26 -2.31
C ASN A 294 -22.34 6.32 -3.23
N LEU A 295 -21.33 5.66 -2.66
CA LEU A 295 -20.57 4.61 -3.31
C LEU A 295 -21.47 3.40 -3.57
N SER A 296 -21.23 2.66 -4.64
CA SER A 296 -21.90 1.39 -4.92
C SER A 296 -20.99 0.22 -4.61
N VAL A 297 -21.58 -0.85 -4.05
CA VAL A 297 -20.96 -2.17 -3.93
C VAL A 297 -21.65 -3.08 -4.95
N ASP A 298 -20.87 -3.94 -5.61
CA ASP A 298 -21.37 -4.99 -6.47
C ASP A 298 -20.97 -6.38 -5.92
N ALA A 299 -21.23 -7.44 -6.69
CA ALA A 299 -20.90 -8.80 -6.28
C ALA A 299 -19.38 -9.06 -6.12
N ASP A 300 -18.56 -8.33 -6.87
CA ASP A 300 -17.09 -8.41 -6.79
C ASP A 300 -16.56 -7.57 -5.62
N GLY A 301 -17.35 -6.61 -5.14
CA GLY A 301 -17.10 -5.78 -3.96
C GLY A 301 -16.59 -4.39 -4.33
N PHE A 302 -16.39 -3.55 -3.32
CA PHE A 302 -15.74 -2.26 -3.51
C PHE A 302 -14.25 -2.33 -3.14
N ASP A 303 -13.39 -1.84 -4.01
CA ASP A 303 -11.93 -1.94 -3.81
C ASP A 303 -11.38 -0.74 -3.02
N LEU A 304 -10.60 -1.01 -1.99
CA LEU A 304 -9.75 -0.03 -1.30
C LEU A 304 -8.28 -0.38 -1.53
N LEU A 305 -7.63 0.39 -2.40
CA LEU A 305 -6.22 0.21 -2.75
C LEU A 305 -5.33 1.04 -1.83
N VAL A 306 -4.38 0.41 -1.13
CA VAL A 306 -3.48 1.07 -0.17
C VAL A 306 -2.04 0.90 -0.63
N SER A 307 -1.48 1.96 -1.19
CA SER A 307 -0.10 1.99 -1.71
C SER A 307 0.82 2.96 -0.98
N GLY A 308 0.25 3.82 -0.12
CA GLY A 308 0.97 4.70 0.80
C GLY A 308 0.35 4.70 2.20
N SER A 309 0.94 5.46 3.12
CA SER A 309 0.49 5.57 4.51
C SER A 309 -0.24 6.89 4.78
N THR A 310 -1.22 6.87 5.68
CA THR A 310 -1.75 8.08 6.33
C THR A 310 -0.69 8.72 7.23
N ALA A 311 -0.88 10.00 7.62
CA ALA A 311 0.07 10.71 8.47
C ALA A 311 -0.05 10.30 9.95
N ALA A 312 -1.28 10.09 10.42
CA ALA A 312 -1.56 9.63 11.76
C ALA A 312 -2.34 8.30 11.74
N ALA A 313 -2.15 7.48 12.77
CA ALA A 313 -2.86 6.22 12.94
C ALA A 313 -4.38 6.41 13.07
N ASN A 314 -4.84 7.60 13.46
CA ASN A 314 -6.24 7.93 13.71
C ASN A 314 -6.86 8.78 12.60
N ASP A 315 -6.17 8.96 11.46
CA ASP A 315 -6.81 9.57 10.30
C ASP A 315 -7.92 8.63 9.80
N ALA A 316 -9.13 9.17 9.68
CA ALA A 316 -10.32 8.41 9.33
C ALA A 316 -10.74 8.64 7.88
N LEU A 317 -10.95 7.55 7.15
CA LEU A 317 -11.64 7.51 5.85
C LEU A 317 -13.01 6.84 6.03
N THR A 318 -14.07 7.57 5.76
CA THR A 318 -15.43 7.02 5.72
C THR A 318 -15.82 6.71 4.28
N LEU A 319 -16.12 5.43 4.03
CA LEU A 319 -16.73 4.95 2.80
C LEU A 319 -18.22 4.75 3.05
N GLY A 320 -19.03 5.70 2.59
CA GLY A 320 -20.48 5.70 2.69
C GLY A 320 -21.10 5.13 1.42
N PHE A 321 -21.74 3.98 1.54
CA PHE A 321 -22.34 3.27 0.43
C PHE A 321 -23.86 3.51 0.33
N LYS A 322 -24.41 3.37 -0.87
CA LYS A 322 -25.85 3.40 -1.13
C LYS A 322 -26.39 1.98 -1.29
N ASN A 323 -27.67 1.79 -0.94
CA ASN A 323 -28.42 0.56 -1.16
C ASN A 323 -27.81 -0.70 -0.53
N ILE A 324 -27.05 -0.56 0.55
CA ILE A 324 -26.59 -1.68 1.38
C ILE A 324 -27.80 -2.29 2.09
N THR A 325 -28.36 -3.29 1.43
CA THR A 325 -29.57 -4.01 1.84
C THR A 325 -29.37 -5.52 1.72
N GLY A 326 -28.20 -5.95 1.25
CA GLY A 326 -27.79 -7.33 1.18
C GLY A 326 -27.33 -7.84 2.54
N THR A 327 -26.85 -9.09 2.56
CA THR A 327 -26.19 -9.70 3.73
C THR A 327 -24.80 -10.22 3.36
N GLU A 328 -24.30 -9.80 2.20
CA GLU A 328 -23.04 -10.26 1.61
C GLU A 328 -22.25 -9.07 1.04
N ASP A 329 -22.60 -7.83 1.43
CA ASP A 329 -21.93 -6.63 0.92
C ASP A 329 -20.44 -6.67 1.33
N LYS A 330 -19.55 -6.36 0.39
CA LYS A 330 -18.11 -6.69 0.50
C LYS A 330 -17.21 -5.53 0.12
N VAL A 331 -16.15 -5.34 0.90
CA VAL A 331 -15.01 -4.45 0.59
C VAL A 331 -13.72 -5.26 0.48
N ASN A 332 -12.94 -5.01 -0.57
CA ASN A 332 -11.64 -5.63 -0.78
C ASN A 332 -10.53 -4.61 -0.49
N VAL A 333 -9.76 -4.83 0.56
CA VAL A 333 -8.60 -4.01 0.90
C VAL A 333 -7.34 -4.64 0.31
N VAL A 334 -6.61 -3.90 -0.52
CA VAL A 334 -5.38 -4.39 -1.17
C VAL A 334 -4.21 -3.51 -0.80
N PHE A 335 -3.27 -4.05 -0.02
CA PHE A 335 -1.99 -3.39 0.26
C PHE A 335 -0.97 -3.69 -0.84
N SER A 336 -0.38 -2.65 -1.42
CA SER A 336 0.54 -2.77 -2.56
C SER A 336 1.73 -1.81 -2.49
N ALA A 337 2.09 -1.33 -1.30
CA ALA A 337 3.20 -0.39 -1.12
C ALA A 337 4.53 -0.96 -1.64
N GLN A 338 5.30 -0.10 -2.32
CA GLN A 338 6.57 -0.47 -2.97
C GLN A 338 7.79 0.20 -2.33
N ALA A 339 7.61 1.24 -1.52
CA ALA A 339 8.71 1.98 -0.89
C ALA A 339 9.22 1.24 0.36
N ALA A 340 10.53 0.96 0.42
CA ALA A 340 11.15 0.28 1.56
C ALA A 340 11.14 1.15 2.84
N GLY A 341 11.07 0.50 4.01
CA GLY A 341 11.45 1.09 5.30
C GLY A 341 10.34 1.71 6.16
N THR A 342 9.09 1.77 5.71
CA THR A 342 7.97 2.31 6.50
C THR A 342 6.79 1.37 6.49
N ASN A 343 6.15 1.15 7.64
CA ASN A 343 4.85 0.48 7.69
C ASN A 343 3.85 1.19 6.76
N THR A 344 2.95 0.41 6.16
CA THR A 344 1.86 0.98 5.37
C THR A 344 0.62 0.99 6.23
N ASN A 345 0.16 2.18 6.63
CA ASN A 345 -1.01 2.34 7.48
C ASN A 345 -2.16 2.94 6.69
N ALA A 346 -3.28 2.21 6.60
CA ALA A 346 -4.53 2.70 6.03
C ALA A 346 -5.28 3.67 6.97
N GLY A 347 -4.89 3.71 8.25
CA GLY A 347 -5.59 4.45 9.29
C GLY A 347 -6.88 3.76 9.71
N VAL A 348 -7.86 4.57 10.12
CA VAL A 348 -9.22 4.11 10.42
C VAL A 348 -10.06 4.16 9.16
N VAL A 349 -10.67 3.03 8.81
CA VAL A 349 -11.56 2.91 7.65
C VAL A 349 -12.95 2.53 8.14
N THR A 350 -13.89 3.46 7.98
CA THR A 350 -15.29 3.29 8.35
C THR A 350 -16.10 2.79 7.16
N LEU A 351 -16.79 1.66 7.31
CA LEU A 351 -17.38 0.90 6.21
C LEU A 351 -18.91 0.73 6.28
N GLN A 352 -19.63 1.51 7.08
CA GLN A 352 -21.08 1.38 7.39
C GLN A 352 -21.90 0.36 6.57
N GLY A 353 -22.24 -0.77 7.20
CA GLY A 353 -23.18 -1.74 6.64
C GLY A 353 -22.53 -2.85 5.82
N ILE A 354 -21.21 -2.95 5.77
CA ILE A 354 -20.51 -4.01 5.04
C ILE A 354 -20.39 -5.25 5.91
N GLU A 355 -20.86 -6.40 5.42
CA GLU A 355 -20.75 -7.67 6.14
C GLU A 355 -19.40 -8.36 5.97
N GLN A 356 -18.69 -8.12 4.87
CA GLN A 356 -17.48 -8.87 4.52
C GLN A 356 -16.33 -7.95 4.14
N VAL A 357 -15.16 -8.17 4.74
CA VAL A 357 -13.92 -7.51 4.33
C VAL A 357 -12.88 -8.55 3.95
N THR A 358 -12.28 -8.40 2.77
CA THR A 358 -11.08 -9.14 2.40
C THR A 358 -9.85 -8.23 2.48
N ILE A 359 -8.72 -8.75 2.97
CA ILE A 359 -7.46 -8.00 3.07
C ILE A 359 -6.38 -8.80 2.35
N ALA A 360 -5.85 -8.25 1.26
CA ALA A 360 -4.67 -8.77 0.58
C ALA A 360 -3.43 -7.98 1.03
N SER A 361 -2.68 -8.56 1.98
CA SER A 361 -1.47 -7.95 2.56
C SER A 361 -0.24 -8.17 1.67
N GLY A 362 -0.19 -7.42 0.58
CA GLY A 362 0.89 -7.43 -0.41
C GLY A 362 1.88 -6.27 -0.24
N GLY A 363 2.63 -6.01 -1.31
CA GLY A 363 3.68 -4.98 -1.37
C GLY A 363 5.09 -5.56 -1.50
N THR A 364 5.98 -4.81 -2.14
CA THR A 364 7.39 -5.19 -2.38
C THR A 364 8.36 -4.49 -1.42
N ALA A 365 7.85 -3.63 -0.54
CA ALA A 365 8.55 -2.89 0.50
C ALA A 365 9.14 -3.78 1.63
N LYS A 366 10.05 -4.69 1.31
CA LYS A 366 10.59 -5.68 2.26
C LYS A 366 11.91 -5.22 2.90
N THR A 367 11.84 -4.47 4.00
CA THR A 367 12.99 -4.27 4.90
C THR A 367 12.57 -4.28 6.35
N GLY A 368 13.16 -5.16 7.17
CA GLY A 368 12.91 -5.20 8.62
C GLY A 368 11.51 -5.69 9.00
N ALA A 369 11.01 -5.22 10.15
CA ALA A 369 9.68 -5.54 10.70
C ALA A 369 8.56 -4.71 10.03
N PHE A 370 8.49 -4.72 8.69
CA PHE A 370 7.44 -4.04 7.94
C PHE A 370 6.07 -4.66 8.23
N VAL A 371 5.07 -3.83 8.52
CA VAL A 371 3.69 -4.25 8.80
C VAL A 371 2.69 -3.38 8.01
N ASN A 372 1.71 -4.03 7.38
CA ASN A 372 0.51 -3.41 6.86
C ASN A 372 -0.52 -3.27 8.00
N GLN A 373 -1.08 -2.08 8.18
CA GLN A 373 -1.93 -1.77 9.32
C GLN A 373 -3.27 -1.18 8.86
N ILE A 374 -4.35 -1.60 9.49
CA ILE A 374 -5.69 -1.05 9.28
C ILE A 374 -6.54 -1.21 10.54
N THR A 375 -7.32 -0.18 10.84
CA THR A 375 -8.43 -0.24 11.79
C THR A 375 -9.73 -0.19 11.00
N LEU A 376 -10.57 -1.20 11.12
CA LEU A 376 -11.89 -1.25 10.49
C LEU A 376 -12.95 -0.81 11.48
N THR A 377 -13.94 -0.06 10.99
CA THR A 377 -15.04 0.43 11.81
C THR A 377 -16.37 0.14 11.12
N ASP A 378 -17.12 -0.85 11.63
CA ASP A 378 -18.45 -1.23 11.13
C ASP A 378 -19.20 -2.11 12.14
N ASN A 379 -20.50 -1.84 12.33
CA ASN A 379 -21.37 -2.63 13.21
C ASN A 379 -22.01 -3.84 12.50
N ALA A 380 -22.00 -3.88 11.16
CA ALA A 380 -22.56 -4.95 10.35
C ALA A 380 -21.53 -6.02 9.93
N LEU A 381 -20.23 -5.74 10.12
CA LEU A 381 -19.14 -6.63 9.72
C LEU A 381 -19.25 -7.99 10.42
N GLN A 382 -19.31 -9.06 9.61
CA GLN A 382 -19.42 -10.44 10.06
C GLN A 382 -18.11 -11.20 9.89
N THR A 383 -17.43 -10.98 8.75
CA THR A 383 -16.23 -11.71 8.38
C THR A 383 -15.10 -10.79 7.92
N VAL A 384 -13.88 -11.10 8.38
CA VAL A 384 -12.65 -10.55 7.82
C VAL A 384 -11.78 -11.71 7.33
N THR A 385 -11.41 -11.72 6.06
CA THR A 385 -10.49 -12.72 5.49
C THR A 385 -9.18 -12.06 5.08
N ILE A 386 -8.04 -12.66 5.45
CA ILE A 386 -6.71 -12.07 5.23
C ILE A 386 -5.84 -13.05 4.42
N THR A 387 -5.16 -12.51 3.42
CA THR A 387 -4.19 -13.21 2.56
C THR A 387 -2.92 -12.37 2.41
N GLY A 388 -1.91 -12.93 1.73
CA GLY A 388 -0.70 -12.20 1.36
C GLY A 388 0.51 -12.56 2.23
N SER A 389 1.65 -11.96 1.89
CA SER A 389 2.96 -12.38 2.42
C SER A 389 3.59 -11.41 3.40
N ASN A 390 3.03 -10.21 3.53
CA ASN A 390 3.53 -9.21 4.46
C ASN A 390 2.80 -9.31 5.78
N ALA A 391 3.46 -8.89 6.87
CA ALA A 391 2.85 -8.89 8.18
C ALA A 391 1.65 -7.93 8.20
N THR A 392 0.59 -8.30 8.93
CA THR A 392 -0.66 -7.56 8.99
C THR A 392 -1.06 -7.31 10.43
N SER A 393 -1.35 -6.05 10.77
CA SER A 393 -1.98 -5.67 12.03
C SER A 393 -3.40 -5.21 11.74
N LEU A 394 -4.37 -5.88 12.36
CA LEU A 394 -5.78 -5.58 12.25
C LEU A 394 -6.33 -5.15 13.61
N GLN A 395 -7.09 -4.06 13.59
CA GLN A 395 -8.05 -3.74 14.65
C GLN A 395 -9.44 -3.63 14.04
N VAL A 396 -10.46 -4.02 14.80
CA VAL A 396 -11.86 -3.81 14.44
C VAL A 396 -12.53 -3.09 15.61
N THR A 397 -13.22 -1.99 15.32
CA THR A 397 -13.92 -1.16 16.31
C THR A 397 -15.37 -0.99 15.90
N ASP A 398 -16.22 -0.68 16.88
CA ASP A 398 -17.57 -0.19 16.59
C ASP A 398 -17.53 1.19 15.90
N GLN A 399 -18.67 1.56 15.31
CA GLN A 399 -18.90 2.89 14.72
C GLN A 399 -19.19 3.99 15.74
N ASP A 400 -19.67 3.61 16.92
CA ASP A 400 -20.14 4.53 17.95
C ASP A 400 -19.06 4.67 19.03
N LEU A 401 -18.02 5.45 18.71
CA LEU A 401 -16.86 5.79 19.57
C LEU A 401 -17.22 6.46 20.94
N VAL A 402 -18.48 6.38 21.39
CA VAL A 402 -18.96 6.91 22.66
C VAL A 402 -19.65 5.82 23.48
N GLY A 403 -18.84 4.93 24.05
CA GLY A 403 -19.01 4.46 25.42
C GLY A 403 -20.09 3.43 25.74
N THR A 404 -20.79 2.82 24.77
CA THR A 404 -21.68 1.64 25.04
C THR A 404 -22.06 0.81 23.81
N ALA A 405 -21.39 0.94 22.66
CA ALA A 405 -21.82 0.29 21.41
C ALA A 405 -21.04 -1.00 21.08
N THR A 406 -21.51 -1.70 20.04
CA THR A 406 -21.53 -3.16 19.93
C THR A 406 -21.03 -3.69 18.57
N LEU A 407 -19.91 -4.42 18.53
CA LEU A 407 -19.45 -5.29 17.44
C LEU A 407 -20.31 -6.57 17.35
N SER A 408 -21.64 -6.40 17.34
CA SER A 408 -22.58 -7.51 17.54
C SER A 408 -22.63 -8.53 16.40
N ALA A 409 -22.11 -8.18 15.21
CA ALA A 409 -22.18 -9.00 14.01
C ALA A 409 -20.90 -9.79 13.73
N LEU A 410 -19.73 -9.36 14.22
CA LEU A 410 -18.45 -9.98 13.88
C LEU A 410 -18.37 -11.38 14.52
N THR A 411 -18.17 -12.39 13.68
CA THR A 411 -18.07 -13.78 14.13
C THR A 411 -16.78 -14.46 13.69
N THR A 412 -16.13 -13.98 12.63
CA THR A 412 -14.98 -14.68 12.07
C THR A 412 -13.90 -13.73 11.55
N ILE A 413 -12.67 -14.03 11.95
CA ILE A 413 -11.46 -13.47 11.37
C ILE A 413 -10.61 -14.63 10.88
N ASP A 414 -10.32 -14.70 9.59
CA ASP A 414 -9.62 -15.81 8.96
C ASP A 414 -8.37 -15.34 8.23
N ALA A 415 -7.21 -15.49 8.86
CA ALA A 415 -5.89 -15.23 8.28
C ALA A 415 -5.18 -16.51 7.80
N SER A 416 -5.88 -17.64 7.70
CA SER A 416 -5.26 -18.96 7.42
C SER A 416 -4.59 -19.07 6.05
N ALA A 417 -4.93 -18.17 5.12
CA ALA A 417 -4.32 -18.08 3.80
C ALA A 417 -3.15 -17.07 3.74
N ALA A 418 -2.87 -16.33 4.80
CA ALA A 418 -1.73 -15.43 4.89
C ALA A 418 -0.45 -16.20 5.27
N THR A 419 0.70 -15.74 4.75
CA THR A 419 2.01 -16.31 5.07
C THR A 419 2.89 -15.35 5.87
N GLY A 420 2.50 -14.08 5.97
CA GLY A 420 3.13 -13.11 6.86
C GLY A 420 2.48 -13.13 8.24
N ARG A 421 3.23 -12.75 9.27
CA ARG A 421 2.73 -12.61 10.65
C ARG A 421 1.37 -11.91 10.69
N PHE A 422 0.43 -12.48 11.41
CA PHE A 422 -0.84 -11.86 11.73
C PHE A 422 -0.81 -11.31 13.16
N THR A 423 -1.30 -10.08 13.33
CA THR A 423 -1.48 -9.45 14.63
C THR A 423 -2.91 -8.94 14.74
N PHE A 424 -3.59 -9.36 15.79
CA PHE A 424 -4.96 -8.96 16.08
C PHE A 424 -5.10 -8.59 17.55
N VAL A 425 -5.80 -7.49 17.80
CA VAL A 425 -6.15 -7.06 19.14
C VAL A 425 -7.66 -6.97 19.23
N GLU A 426 -8.26 -7.92 19.94
CA GLU A 426 -9.65 -7.81 20.35
C GLU A 426 -9.81 -6.67 21.36
N LEU A 427 -10.84 -5.84 21.16
CA LEU A 427 -11.12 -4.68 22.00
C LEU A 427 -12.31 -4.97 22.90
N ALA A 428 -12.30 -4.40 24.11
CA ALA A 428 -13.33 -4.65 25.12
C ALA A 428 -14.68 -4.04 24.72
N ASP A 429 -15.53 -4.85 24.09
CA ASP A 429 -16.90 -4.50 23.73
C ASP A 429 -17.89 -5.44 24.48
N ALA A 430 -19.07 -4.96 24.86
CA ALA A 430 -20.02 -5.71 25.67
C ALA A 430 -20.96 -6.65 24.89
N THR A 431 -20.65 -7.07 23.65
CA THR A 431 -21.61 -7.88 22.84
C THR A 431 -21.08 -8.87 21.79
N SER A 432 -19.77 -9.12 21.64
CA SER A 432 -19.32 -10.13 20.66
C SER A 432 -19.72 -11.54 21.12
N LYS A 433 -20.18 -12.40 20.19
CA LYS A 433 -20.66 -13.78 20.48
C LYS A 433 -19.53 -14.78 20.75
N GLY A 434 -18.30 -14.32 20.97
CA GLY A 434 -17.08 -15.10 20.82
C GLY A 434 -16.69 -15.18 19.35
N LEU A 435 -15.43 -14.92 19.04
CA LEU A 435 -14.91 -14.90 17.68
C LEU A 435 -14.31 -16.25 17.31
N THR A 436 -14.47 -16.64 16.04
CA THR A 436 -13.59 -17.64 15.44
C THR A 436 -12.40 -16.92 14.79
N ILE A 437 -11.21 -17.13 15.32
CA ILE A 437 -9.98 -16.49 14.84
C ILE A 437 -9.07 -17.57 14.27
N LYS A 438 -8.67 -17.45 13.01
CA LYS A 438 -7.63 -18.29 12.41
C LYS A 438 -6.40 -17.44 12.13
N GLY A 439 -5.28 -17.84 12.71
CA GLY A 439 -3.95 -17.31 12.45
C GLY A 439 -3.44 -17.68 11.06
N SER A 440 -2.21 -17.29 10.79
CA SER A 440 -1.51 -17.39 9.52
C SER A 440 -0.49 -18.54 9.53
N ALA A 441 0.33 -18.65 8.49
CA ALA A 441 1.51 -19.51 8.49
C ALA A 441 2.78 -18.84 9.05
N GLY A 442 2.67 -17.57 9.48
CA GLY A 442 3.74 -16.82 10.14
C GLY A 442 3.59 -16.83 11.66
N VAL A 443 4.57 -16.24 12.37
CA VAL A 443 4.52 -16.14 13.84
C VAL A 443 3.50 -15.09 14.27
N ASP A 444 2.37 -15.51 14.80
CA ASP A 444 1.23 -14.66 15.08
C ASP A 444 1.23 -14.06 16.49
N ASN A 445 0.44 -13.01 16.66
CA ASN A 445 0.19 -12.37 17.95
C ASN A 445 -1.29 -11.99 18.07
N ILE A 446 -2.05 -12.75 18.84
CA ILE A 446 -3.50 -12.62 18.97
C ILE A 446 -3.83 -12.27 20.41
N THR A 447 -4.47 -11.11 20.63
CA THR A 447 -5.06 -10.76 21.95
C THR A 447 -6.54 -11.05 21.93
N VAL A 448 -7.01 -11.75 22.97
CA VAL A 448 -8.41 -12.18 23.13
C VAL A 448 -9.01 -11.69 24.44
N LEU A 449 -10.35 -11.60 24.46
CA LEU A 449 -11.11 -11.12 25.60
C LEU A 449 -12.35 -11.99 25.85
N THR A 450 -12.80 -12.08 27.09
CA THR A 450 -14.12 -12.66 27.37
C THR A 450 -15.21 -11.59 27.33
N HIS A 451 -16.25 -11.82 26.52
CA HIS A 451 -17.32 -10.87 26.30
C HIS A 451 -18.59 -11.25 27.07
N ALA A 452 -19.12 -10.31 27.86
CA ALA A 452 -20.46 -10.44 28.42
C ALA A 452 -21.50 -10.23 27.31
N LEU A 453 -22.59 -10.98 27.34
CA LEU A 453 -23.72 -10.84 26.42
C LEU A 453 -24.98 -10.43 27.18
N SER A 454 -25.92 -9.81 26.48
CA SER A 454 -27.25 -9.52 27.03
C SER A 454 -27.93 -10.81 27.52
N GLY A 455 -28.45 -10.80 28.75
CA GLY A 455 -29.11 -11.96 29.34
C GLY A 455 -28.20 -12.85 30.19
N GLY A 456 -26.96 -12.43 30.46
CA GLY A 456 -26.05 -13.14 31.35
C GLY A 456 -25.36 -14.35 30.70
N THR A 457 -25.34 -14.41 29.36
CA THR A 457 -24.47 -15.35 28.63
C THR A 457 -23.12 -14.69 28.35
N TYR A 458 -22.14 -15.47 27.91
CA TYR A 458 -20.80 -14.97 27.61
C TYR A 458 -20.29 -15.61 26.32
N GLY A 459 -19.64 -14.80 25.48
CA GLY A 459 -18.94 -15.25 24.28
C GLY A 459 -17.52 -15.69 24.64
N ALA A 460 -17.06 -16.80 24.06
CA ALA A 460 -15.68 -17.25 24.18
C ALA A 460 -15.11 -17.55 22.80
N ASP A 461 -13.84 -17.18 22.60
CA ASP A 461 -13.21 -17.29 21.29
C ASP A 461 -12.75 -18.71 21.00
N THR A 462 -12.75 -19.04 19.72
CA THR A 462 -12.14 -20.25 19.17
C THR A 462 -10.99 -19.83 18.27
N ILE A 463 -9.78 -20.25 18.60
CA ILE A 463 -8.55 -19.85 17.94
C ILE A 463 -7.90 -21.07 17.28
N THR A 464 -7.54 -20.92 16.01
CA THR A 464 -6.66 -21.84 15.29
C THR A 464 -5.40 -21.05 14.95
N LEU A 465 -4.24 -21.39 15.51
CA LEU A 465 -3.01 -20.58 15.39
C LEU A 465 -2.34 -20.75 14.04
N GLY A 466 -2.39 -21.96 13.46
CA GLY A 466 -1.70 -22.24 12.21
C GLY A 466 -0.28 -22.72 12.45
N ALA A 467 0.69 -22.13 11.76
CA ALA A 467 2.08 -22.54 11.85
C ALA A 467 2.95 -21.40 12.36
N GLY A 468 3.80 -21.67 13.33
CA GLY A 468 4.59 -20.63 13.95
C GLY A 468 4.99 -21.04 15.36
N ALA A 469 5.55 -20.10 16.09
CA ALA A 469 5.66 -20.18 17.55
C ALA A 469 4.80 -19.03 18.05
N ASP A 470 3.49 -19.24 18.05
CA ASP A 470 2.50 -18.16 18.06
C ASP A 470 2.25 -17.65 19.46
N VAL A 471 1.84 -16.39 19.58
CA VAL A 471 1.53 -15.77 20.88
C VAL A 471 0.04 -15.53 20.98
N VAL A 472 -0.59 -16.05 22.03
CA VAL A 472 -1.95 -15.71 22.42
C VAL A 472 -1.91 -14.96 23.74
N ASN A 473 -2.22 -13.67 23.71
CA ASN A 473 -2.44 -12.90 24.93
C ASN A 473 -3.85 -13.19 25.47
N VAL A 474 -3.88 -13.97 26.54
CA VAL A 474 -5.08 -14.46 27.23
C VAL A 474 -5.36 -13.66 28.50
N GLY A 475 -4.67 -12.54 28.70
CA GLY A 475 -4.81 -11.71 29.89
C GLY A 475 -6.24 -11.17 30.12
N GLY A 476 -7.03 -11.03 29.05
CA GLY A 476 -8.45 -10.67 29.14
C GLY A 476 -9.44 -11.83 29.01
N ALA A 477 -8.97 -13.07 28.82
CA ALA A 477 -9.78 -14.29 28.73
C ALA A 477 -10.22 -14.76 30.12
N THR A 478 -10.95 -13.90 30.84
CA THR A 478 -11.47 -14.17 32.17
C THR A 478 -12.58 -15.21 32.15
N LEU A 479 -12.60 -16.08 33.14
CA LEU A 479 -13.62 -17.10 33.26
C LEU A 479 -14.99 -16.48 33.52
N GLN A 480 -16.00 -16.97 32.82
CA GLN A 480 -17.38 -16.61 33.11
C GLN A 480 -18.21 -17.89 33.25
N VAL A 481 -18.61 -18.19 34.49
CA VAL A 481 -19.39 -19.40 34.82
C VAL A 481 -20.83 -19.04 35.11
N VAL A 482 -21.74 -19.52 34.27
CA VAL A 482 -23.17 -19.46 34.53
C VAL A 482 -23.72 -20.88 34.45
N SER A 483 -24.02 -21.47 35.62
CA SER A 483 -24.67 -22.79 35.75
C SER A 483 -24.02 -23.92 34.92
N ASN A 484 -23.01 -24.61 35.45
CA ASN A 484 -22.30 -25.77 34.86
C ASN A 484 -21.71 -25.59 33.42
N ALA A 485 -22.01 -24.50 32.73
CA ALA A 485 -21.42 -24.06 31.48
C ALA A 485 -20.43 -22.92 31.78
N ALA A 486 -19.22 -23.04 31.25
CA ALA A 486 -18.18 -22.02 31.32
C ALA A 486 -17.88 -21.55 29.89
N ALA A 487 -17.88 -20.24 29.68
CA ALA A 487 -17.31 -19.64 28.47
C ALA A 487 -15.79 -19.63 28.64
N VAL A 488 -15.08 -20.38 27.80
CA VAL A 488 -13.64 -20.61 27.89
C VAL A 488 -13.04 -20.45 26.50
N THR A 489 -12.04 -19.57 26.37
CA THR A 489 -11.25 -19.42 25.14
C THR A 489 -10.63 -20.77 24.77
N THR A 490 -10.85 -21.20 23.54
CA THR A 490 -10.45 -22.51 23.04
C THR A 490 -9.41 -22.36 21.95
N ILE A 491 -8.26 -23.04 22.10
CA ILE A 491 -7.22 -23.15 21.09
C ILE A 491 -7.26 -24.56 20.49
N THR A 492 -7.42 -24.65 19.17
CA THR A 492 -7.73 -25.92 18.49
C THR A 492 -6.52 -26.74 18.07
N ASP A 493 -5.36 -26.11 17.94
CA ASP A 493 -4.17 -26.64 17.28
C ASP A 493 -2.87 -26.22 17.98
N ALA A 494 -2.94 -25.96 19.29
CA ALA A 494 -1.76 -25.60 20.09
C ALA A 494 -0.62 -26.61 19.89
N ALA A 495 0.59 -26.10 19.71
CA ALA A 495 1.78 -26.85 19.40
C ALA A 495 2.97 -26.45 20.31
N THR A 496 4.05 -27.24 20.22
CA THR A 496 5.29 -26.90 20.94
C THR A 496 5.91 -25.63 20.35
N GLY A 497 6.23 -24.67 21.22
CA GLY A 497 6.78 -23.37 20.88
C GLY A 497 5.77 -22.24 20.97
N ASP A 498 4.47 -22.53 20.92
CA ASP A 498 3.41 -21.55 21.14
C ASP A 498 3.46 -21.01 22.57
N ILE A 499 2.95 -19.79 22.74
CA ILE A 499 3.04 -19.00 23.94
C ILE A 499 1.65 -18.54 24.37
N LEU A 500 1.31 -18.82 25.63
CA LEU A 500 0.18 -18.19 26.30
C LEU A 500 0.70 -17.05 27.19
N ASP A 501 0.39 -15.83 26.81
CA ASP A 501 0.77 -14.62 27.53
C ASP A 501 -0.37 -14.21 28.49
N PHE A 502 -0.10 -14.31 29.79
CA PHE A 502 -1.03 -13.93 30.86
C PHE A 502 -0.79 -12.50 31.37
N SER A 503 0.15 -11.74 30.80
CA SER A 503 0.72 -10.49 31.35
C SER A 503 -0.24 -9.32 31.54
N ALA A 504 -1.49 -9.39 31.05
CA ALA A 504 -2.53 -8.44 31.46
C ALA A 504 -3.05 -8.70 32.90
N ALA A 505 -2.78 -9.88 33.48
CA ALA A 505 -2.91 -10.13 34.91
C ALA A 505 -1.60 -9.77 35.65
N LEU A 506 -1.45 -8.48 35.95
CA LEU A 506 -0.69 -7.92 37.08
C LEU A 506 0.68 -8.56 37.38
N ALA A 507 1.72 -7.91 36.84
CA ALA A 507 3.06 -7.75 37.42
C ALA A 507 3.51 -8.80 38.47
N ALA A 508 4.39 -9.71 38.03
CA ALA A 508 5.32 -10.56 38.78
C ALA A 508 4.97 -12.06 38.85
N GLN A 509 5.54 -12.78 37.88
CA GLN A 509 5.86 -14.22 37.88
C GLN A 509 4.68 -15.18 38.03
N ALA A 510 4.05 -15.53 36.90
CA ALA A 510 3.27 -16.75 36.83
C ALA A 510 4.16 -17.95 37.18
N ASN A 511 3.92 -18.60 38.32
CA ASN A 511 4.53 -19.89 38.60
C ASN A 511 3.66 -20.98 37.96
N PHE A 512 4.25 -21.87 37.17
CA PHE A 512 3.51 -22.94 36.51
C PHE A 512 3.69 -24.26 37.24
N VAL A 513 2.58 -24.84 37.69
CA VAL A 513 2.55 -26.18 38.28
C VAL A 513 2.69 -27.20 37.16
N SER A 514 3.92 -27.67 36.95
CA SER A 514 4.24 -28.60 35.86
C SER A 514 3.61 -29.98 35.99
N THR A 515 3.23 -30.40 37.20
CA THR A 515 2.50 -31.65 37.41
C THR A 515 1.01 -31.47 37.17
N ALA A 516 0.42 -32.29 36.30
CA ALA A 516 -1.01 -32.26 36.02
C ALA A 516 -1.84 -32.43 37.29
N VAL A 517 -2.83 -31.56 37.48
CA VAL A 517 -3.82 -31.66 38.55
C VAL A 517 -4.84 -32.74 38.18
N SER A 518 -5.09 -33.65 39.12
CA SER A 518 -6.08 -34.72 38.92
C SER A 518 -7.50 -34.17 39.00
N THR A 519 -8.28 -34.41 37.95
CA THR A 519 -9.71 -34.06 37.84
C THR A 519 -10.60 -35.29 37.98
N ALA A 520 -10.06 -36.45 38.39
CA ALA A 520 -10.77 -37.73 38.38
C ALA A 520 -12.06 -37.76 39.24
N GLY A 521 -12.19 -36.86 40.22
CA GLY A 521 -13.39 -36.70 41.05
C GLY A 521 -14.41 -35.69 40.51
N ALA A 522 -14.09 -34.98 39.42
CA ALA A 522 -14.98 -33.99 38.84
C ALA A 522 -16.12 -34.65 38.05
N THR A 523 -17.34 -34.15 38.24
CA THR A 523 -18.55 -34.66 37.55
C THR A 523 -19.02 -33.73 36.44
N ASP A 524 -18.51 -32.51 36.41
CA ASP A 524 -18.76 -31.49 35.39
C ASP A 524 -17.48 -30.66 35.15
N LEU A 525 -17.49 -29.83 34.10
CA LEU A 525 -16.34 -28.98 33.76
C LEU A 525 -16.01 -28.01 34.90
N ARG A 526 -17.03 -27.48 35.59
CA ARG A 526 -16.82 -26.51 36.67
C ARG A 526 -16.03 -27.09 37.84
N THR A 527 -16.39 -28.30 38.28
CA THR A 527 -15.67 -29.02 39.34
C THR A 527 -14.26 -29.42 38.92
N ALA A 528 -14.04 -29.69 37.63
CA ALA A 528 -12.71 -29.93 37.09
C ALA A 528 -11.84 -28.65 37.12
N LEU A 529 -12.38 -27.53 36.63
CA LEU A 529 -11.67 -26.24 36.64
C LEU A 529 -11.37 -25.76 38.07
N ASP A 530 -12.31 -25.94 39.01
CA ASP A 530 -12.08 -25.62 40.43
C ASP A 530 -10.99 -26.47 41.06
N ALA A 531 -10.91 -27.77 40.71
CA ALA A 531 -9.80 -28.61 41.14
C ALA A 531 -8.46 -28.11 40.58
N ILE A 532 -8.41 -27.72 39.31
CA ILE A 532 -7.19 -27.18 38.66
C ILE A 532 -6.78 -25.86 39.31
N ALA A 533 -7.70 -24.91 39.51
CA ALA A 533 -7.45 -23.64 40.18
C ALA A 533 -6.86 -23.85 41.58
N ASN A 534 -7.51 -24.67 42.41
CA ASN A 534 -7.00 -25.01 43.75
C ASN A 534 -5.63 -25.71 43.70
N GLY A 535 -5.34 -26.45 42.62
CA GLY A 535 -4.06 -27.09 42.37
C GLY A 535 -2.93 -26.13 41.97
N ALA A 536 -3.23 -24.89 41.58
CA ALA A 536 -2.23 -23.86 41.27
C ALA A 536 -1.45 -23.39 42.51
N GLY A 537 -1.99 -23.61 43.71
CA GLY A 537 -1.28 -23.32 44.96
C GLY A 537 -1.26 -21.84 45.35
N GLY A 538 -2.19 -21.04 44.81
CA GLY A 538 -2.46 -19.65 45.22
C GLY A 538 -2.39 -18.63 44.08
N VAL A 539 -2.89 -17.42 44.36
CA VAL A 539 -2.96 -16.26 43.46
C VAL A 539 -1.65 -16.05 42.68
N GLY A 540 -1.78 -15.82 41.38
CA GLY A 540 -0.69 -15.53 40.47
C GLY A 540 -0.02 -16.78 39.89
N ASN A 541 -0.54 -17.98 40.17
CA ASN A 541 0.02 -19.22 39.64
C ASN A 541 -0.88 -19.82 38.56
N ALA A 542 -0.27 -20.54 37.63
CA ALA A 542 -0.98 -21.33 36.64
C ALA A 542 -0.85 -22.83 36.92
N ALA A 543 -1.95 -23.56 36.75
CA ALA A 543 -1.96 -25.02 36.77
C ALA A 543 -2.72 -25.57 35.57
N TRP A 544 -2.52 -26.85 35.30
CA TRP A 544 -3.17 -27.53 34.20
C TRP A 544 -3.71 -28.90 34.62
N GLY A 545 -4.73 -29.36 33.90
CA GLY A 545 -5.31 -30.68 34.07
C GLY A 545 -6.07 -31.08 32.80
N THR A 546 -6.56 -32.31 32.76
CA THR A 546 -7.33 -32.82 31.62
C THR A 546 -8.75 -33.13 32.04
N TYR A 547 -9.74 -32.86 31.19
CA TYR A 547 -11.14 -33.22 31.45
C TYR A 547 -11.88 -33.39 30.11
N GLY A 548 -12.72 -34.42 30.00
CA GLY A 548 -13.53 -34.61 28.79
C GLY A 548 -12.73 -34.86 27.50
N GLY A 549 -11.44 -35.20 27.57
CA GLY A 549 -10.56 -35.40 26.40
C GLY A 549 -9.74 -34.19 25.98
N ASP A 550 -9.84 -33.08 26.71
CA ASP A 550 -9.12 -31.83 26.45
C ASP A 550 -8.21 -31.44 27.63
N THR A 551 -7.20 -30.61 27.37
CA THR A 551 -6.34 -29.99 28.39
C THR A 551 -6.85 -28.59 28.74
N TYR A 552 -6.90 -28.26 30.02
CA TYR A 552 -7.28 -26.95 30.51
C TYR A 552 -6.13 -26.35 31.32
N ILE A 553 -5.88 -25.07 31.11
CA ILE A 553 -4.93 -24.26 31.87
C ILE A 553 -5.73 -23.20 32.60
N VAL A 554 -5.50 -23.07 33.91
CA VAL A 554 -6.10 -22.05 34.75
C VAL A 554 -5.00 -21.20 35.34
N PHE A 555 -5.04 -19.89 35.11
CA PHE A 555 -4.28 -18.92 35.88
C PHE A 555 -5.18 -18.43 37.03
N ASP A 556 -4.78 -18.78 38.25
CA ASP A 556 -5.50 -18.46 39.48
C ASP A 556 -5.23 -17.01 39.87
N ALA A 557 -6.26 -16.17 39.78
CA ALA A 557 -6.22 -14.78 40.22
C ALA A 557 -6.91 -14.59 41.59
N ALA A 558 -7.38 -15.66 42.22
CA ALA A 558 -8.16 -15.64 43.44
C ALA A 558 -7.46 -16.34 44.62
N VAL A 559 -7.84 -15.96 45.84
CA VAL A 559 -7.23 -16.52 47.05
C VAL A 559 -7.73 -17.94 47.34
N ALA A 560 -8.93 -18.28 46.90
CA ALA A 560 -9.51 -19.60 47.07
C ALA A 560 -10.63 -19.87 46.05
N GLY A 561 -10.57 -21.04 45.42
CA GLY A 561 -11.59 -21.53 44.49
C GLY A 561 -11.67 -20.74 43.18
N LEU A 562 -12.46 -21.28 42.27
CA LEU A 562 -12.66 -20.73 40.94
C LEU A 562 -13.59 -19.49 40.94
N THR A 563 -13.13 -18.37 40.40
CA THR A 563 -13.82 -17.09 40.31
C THR A 563 -13.78 -16.52 38.89
N VAL A 564 -14.53 -15.42 38.67
CA VAL A 564 -14.50 -14.69 37.39
C VAL A 564 -13.23 -13.87 37.16
N ALA A 565 -12.33 -13.80 38.15
CA ALA A 565 -11.02 -13.16 37.98
C ALA A 565 -10.00 -14.11 37.35
N ASP A 566 -10.21 -15.42 37.47
CA ASP A 566 -9.30 -16.43 36.94
C ASP A 566 -9.36 -16.43 35.41
N GLN A 567 -8.23 -16.71 34.77
CA GLN A 567 -8.18 -16.88 33.33
C GLN A 567 -8.16 -18.37 33.02
N VAL A 568 -8.96 -18.79 32.05
CA VAL A 568 -9.07 -20.21 31.68
C VAL A 568 -8.94 -20.34 30.19
N VAL A 569 -8.05 -21.24 29.78
CA VAL A 569 -7.82 -21.58 28.38
C VAL A 569 -8.01 -23.08 28.21
N LYS A 570 -8.78 -23.46 27.19
CA LYS A 570 -8.93 -24.84 26.74
C LYS A 570 -7.99 -25.07 25.56
N LEU A 571 -7.24 -26.16 25.60
CA LEU A 571 -6.49 -26.70 24.47
C LEU A 571 -7.18 -27.98 24.01
N VAL A 572 -7.56 -28.04 22.73
CA VAL A 572 -8.24 -29.22 22.17
C VAL A 572 -7.30 -30.42 22.19
N GLY A 573 -7.76 -31.54 22.75
CA GLY A 573 -6.97 -32.76 22.91
C GLY A 573 -6.17 -32.83 24.22
N VAL A 574 -5.58 -34.00 24.48
CA VAL A 574 -4.79 -34.27 25.69
C VAL A 574 -3.31 -33.96 25.43
N HIS A 575 -2.83 -32.88 26.03
CA HIS A 575 -1.45 -32.41 25.95
C HIS A 575 -0.71 -32.59 27.27
N ASN A 576 0.58 -32.95 27.21
CA ASN A 576 1.42 -33.07 28.41
C ASN A 576 2.27 -31.81 28.59
N LEU A 577 1.91 -30.95 29.54
CA LEU A 577 2.60 -29.68 29.73
C LEU A 577 3.75 -29.75 30.75
N ALA A 578 4.15 -30.95 31.20
CA ALA A 578 5.15 -31.09 32.28
C ALA A 578 6.52 -30.48 31.99
N THR A 579 6.85 -30.28 30.71
CA THR A 579 8.10 -29.66 30.25
C THR A 579 7.92 -28.21 29.77
N SER A 580 6.70 -27.67 29.83
CA SER A 580 6.44 -26.26 29.49
C SER A 580 7.12 -25.33 30.49
N THR A 581 7.52 -24.14 30.05
CA THR A 581 8.31 -23.20 30.85
C THR A 581 7.66 -21.83 30.93
N VAL A 582 7.83 -21.13 32.04
CA VAL A 582 7.40 -19.73 32.15
C VAL A 582 8.59 -18.80 32.09
N ALA A 583 8.50 -17.76 31.26
CA ALA A 583 9.45 -16.66 31.23
C ALA A 583 8.68 -15.33 31.14
N GLY A 584 8.87 -14.41 32.09
CA GLY A 584 8.30 -13.06 31.98
C GLY A 584 6.77 -12.95 32.05
N GLY A 585 6.03 -14.03 32.36
CA GLY A 585 4.57 -14.08 32.29
C GLY A 585 4.04 -14.93 31.12
N ASP A 586 4.95 -15.36 30.24
CA ASP A 586 4.67 -16.16 29.06
C ASP A 586 4.85 -17.64 29.39
N LEU A 587 3.79 -18.43 29.26
CA LEU A 587 3.86 -19.90 29.28
C LEU A 587 4.21 -20.40 27.88
N VAL A 588 5.45 -20.83 27.69
CA VAL A 588 5.92 -21.47 26.45
C VAL A 588 5.57 -22.95 26.51
N LEU A 589 4.74 -23.39 25.55
CA LEU A 589 4.22 -24.74 25.47
C LEU A 589 5.30 -25.70 24.96
N ALA A 590 5.47 -26.80 25.69
CA ALA A 590 6.28 -27.96 25.30
C ALA A 590 5.46 -29.21 25.62
N MET A 591 4.97 -29.89 24.58
CA MET A 591 3.80 -30.78 24.61
C MET A 591 4.11 -32.21 24.15
#